data_AF-A0AA46WZ92-F1
#
_entry.id   AF-A0AA46WZ92-F1
#
_cell.length_a   1.000
_cell.length_b   1.000
_cell.length_c   1.000
_cell.angle_alpha   90.00
_cell.angle_beta   90.00
_cell.angle_gamma   90.00
#
_symmetry.space_group_name_H-M   'P 1'
#
loop_
_entity.id
_entity.type
_entity.pdbx_description
1 polymer ?
#
loop_
_entity_poly.entity_id
_entity_poly.type
_entity_poly.pdbx_seq_one_letter_code
_entity_poly.pdbx_strand_id
1 'polypeptide(L)'
;MSAVADEPAGDAGEKSHDRSTAAADRLLRMFTRFVAIGYLCYFALLVPQILEASALVAWWWTPTATVLMFGSGIALGFASFRGAVWMQRTATVNALAYVVMVALWFVAWNGTQIPQDHSLWFTAFPGLASLAAAVAWRPRRAFVHMILAVLLAQCTNHLVRDAPFGYFLAPDLAFAFVFSR
;
A
#
# COMPACT_ATOMS: atom_id res chain seq x y z
N MET A 1 46.74 -43.14 -10.99
CA MET A 1 46.38 -42.39 -9.76
C MET A 1 45.81 -41.05 -10.20
N SER A 2 44.47 -40.98 -10.32
CA SER A 2 43.75 -39.75 -10.66
C SER A 2 43.37 -39.06 -9.35
N ALA A 3 43.88 -37.86 -9.13
CA ALA A 3 43.51 -37.02 -8.00
C ALA A 3 42.11 -36.46 -8.24
N VAL A 4 41.10 -37.07 -7.63
CA VAL A 4 39.79 -36.45 -7.45
C VAL A 4 40.01 -35.28 -6.50
N ALA A 5 40.01 -34.07 -7.05
CA ALA A 5 40.02 -32.85 -6.28
C ALA A 5 38.70 -32.79 -5.50
N ASP A 6 38.82 -32.88 -4.18
CA ASP A 6 37.74 -32.66 -3.22
C ASP A 6 37.39 -31.16 -3.28
N GLU A 7 36.45 -30.78 -4.14
CA GLU A 7 35.85 -29.43 -4.12
C GLU A 7 35.15 -29.27 -2.77
N PRO A 8 35.57 -28.32 -1.91
CA PRO A 8 35.02 -28.23 -0.57
C PRO A 8 33.55 -27.84 -0.66
N ALA A 9 32.66 -28.72 -0.19
CA ALA A 9 31.21 -28.53 -0.18
C ALA A 9 30.72 -27.19 0.42
N GLY A 10 31.58 -26.47 1.15
CA GLY A 10 31.33 -25.12 1.65
C GLY A 10 31.21 -24.04 0.57
N ASP A 11 32.01 -24.10 -0.51
CA ASP A 11 32.04 -23.06 -1.56
C ASP A 11 30.77 -23.08 -2.43
N ALA A 12 30.22 -24.28 -2.68
CA ALA A 12 28.93 -24.43 -3.37
C ALA A 12 27.74 -23.91 -2.54
N GLY A 13 27.78 -24.10 -1.22
CA GLY A 13 26.76 -23.61 -0.28
C GLY A 13 26.71 -22.09 -0.22
N GLU A 14 27.86 -21.44 -0.07
CA GLU A 14 28.00 -19.97 0.00
C GLU A 14 27.57 -19.29 -1.32
N LYS A 15 28.03 -19.81 -2.46
CA LYS A 15 27.61 -19.32 -3.79
C LYS A 15 26.12 -19.46 -4.05
N SER A 16 25.45 -20.47 -3.47
CA SER A 16 23.99 -20.65 -3.60
C SER A 16 23.20 -19.65 -2.74
N HIS A 17 23.70 -19.36 -1.54
CA HIS A 17 23.12 -18.40 -0.62
C HIS A 17 23.21 -16.98 -1.20
N ASP A 18 24.39 -16.58 -1.71
CA ASP A 18 24.63 -15.28 -2.32
C ASP A 18 23.80 -15.05 -3.59
N ARG A 19 23.61 -16.09 -4.41
CA ARG A 19 22.74 -16.00 -5.58
C ARG A 19 21.28 -15.80 -5.19
N SER A 20 20.85 -16.44 -4.11
CA SER A 20 19.49 -16.36 -3.60
C SER A 20 19.20 -14.98 -3.00
N THR A 21 20.13 -14.41 -2.24
CA THR A 21 20.03 -13.05 -1.68
C THR A 21 20.03 -12.00 -2.80
N ALA A 22 20.92 -12.13 -3.79
CA ALA A 22 20.96 -11.23 -4.95
C ALA A 22 19.68 -11.27 -5.80
N ALA A 23 19.11 -12.47 -6.00
CA ALA A 23 17.84 -12.64 -6.72
C ALA A 23 16.68 -12.00 -5.96
N ALA A 24 16.59 -12.24 -4.64
CA ALA A 24 15.58 -11.63 -3.78
C ALA A 24 15.66 -10.09 -3.79
N ASP A 25 16.86 -9.54 -3.70
CA ASP A 25 17.10 -8.09 -3.79
C ASP A 25 16.64 -7.50 -5.12
N ARG A 26 16.88 -8.22 -6.23
CA ARG A 26 16.45 -7.78 -7.56
C ARG A 26 14.93 -7.75 -7.67
N LEU A 27 14.25 -8.79 -7.17
CA LEU A 27 12.79 -8.85 -7.14
C LEU A 27 12.21 -7.71 -6.28
N LEU A 28 12.77 -7.48 -5.10
CA LEU A 28 12.30 -6.43 -4.18
C LEU A 28 12.40 -5.03 -4.81
N ARG A 29 13.48 -4.76 -5.56
CA ARG A 29 13.63 -3.52 -6.32
C ARG A 29 12.63 -3.39 -7.47
N MET A 30 12.32 -4.48 -8.18
CA MET A 30 11.30 -4.48 -9.22
C MET A 30 9.92 -4.17 -8.64
N PHE A 31 9.53 -4.83 -7.54
CA PHE A 31 8.26 -4.56 -6.85
C PHE A 31 8.18 -3.11 -6.36
N THR A 32 9.26 -2.58 -5.80
CA THR A 32 9.30 -1.18 -5.34
C THR A 32 9.06 -0.21 -6.48
N ARG A 33 9.71 -0.41 -7.63
CA ARG A 33 9.52 0.44 -8.82
C ARG A 33 8.12 0.30 -9.38
N PHE A 34 7.59 -0.92 -9.43
CA PHE A 34 6.22 -1.18 -9.84
C PHE A 34 5.22 -0.42 -8.97
N VAL A 35 5.37 -0.47 -7.64
CA VAL A 35 4.53 0.29 -6.71
C VAL A 35 4.65 1.78 -6.98
N ALA A 36 5.86 2.33 -7.08
CA ALA A 36 6.09 3.76 -7.32
C ALA A 36 5.46 4.25 -8.65
N ILE A 37 5.58 3.47 -9.73
CA ILE A 37 4.91 3.77 -11.01
C ILE A 37 3.39 3.73 -10.83
N GLY A 38 2.88 2.75 -10.09
CA GLY A 38 1.47 2.69 -9.71
C GLY A 38 0.99 4.00 -9.10
N TYR A 39 1.69 4.52 -8.09
CA TYR A 39 1.35 5.82 -7.48
C TYR A 39 1.29 6.97 -8.48
N LEU A 40 2.24 7.05 -9.43
CA LEU A 40 2.27 8.11 -10.44
C LEU A 40 1.12 7.99 -11.44
N CYS A 41 0.84 6.78 -11.94
CA CYS A 41 -0.27 6.55 -12.86
C CYS A 41 -1.62 6.84 -12.18
N TYR A 42 -1.79 6.37 -10.94
CA TYR A 42 -3.00 6.66 -10.16
C TYR A 42 -3.16 8.15 -9.88
N PHE A 43 -2.08 8.88 -9.59
CA PHE A 43 -2.16 10.33 -9.42
C PHE A 43 -2.75 11.00 -10.66
N ALA A 44 -2.19 10.71 -11.84
CA ALA A 44 -2.65 11.28 -13.10
C ALA A 44 -4.12 10.95 -13.41
N LEU A 45 -4.56 9.72 -13.13
CA LEU A 45 -5.93 9.28 -13.36
C LEU A 45 -6.94 9.90 -12.39
N LEU A 46 -6.53 10.14 -11.14
CA LEU A 46 -7.43 10.54 -10.07
C LEU A 46 -7.45 12.04 -9.79
N VAL A 47 -6.63 12.85 -10.47
CA VAL A 47 -6.68 14.33 -10.36
C VAL A 47 -8.12 14.88 -10.39
N PRO A 48 -8.98 14.56 -11.38
CA PRO A 48 -10.33 15.11 -11.40
C PRO A 48 -11.16 14.68 -10.17
N GLN A 49 -11.06 13.42 -9.77
CA GLN A 49 -11.78 12.89 -8.60
C GLN A 49 -11.28 13.50 -7.28
N ILE A 50 -9.98 13.81 -7.17
CA ILE A 50 -9.40 14.49 -6.01
C ILE A 50 -9.96 15.91 -5.89
N LEU A 51 -10.09 16.62 -7.03
CA LEU A 51 -10.63 17.97 -7.06
C LEU A 51 -12.12 17.99 -6.72
N GLU A 52 -12.91 17.06 -7.27
CA GLU A 52 -14.33 16.93 -6.94
C GLU A 52 -14.54 16.56 -5.46
N ALA A 53 -13.78 15.59 -4.95
CA ALA A 53 -13.88 15.16 -3.55
C ALA A 53 -13.40 16.22 -2.55
N SER A 54 -12.64 17.23 -2.99
CA SER A 54 -12.11 18.28 -2.12
C SER A 54 -13.20 19.13 -1.46
N ALA A 55 -14.40 19.20 -2.06
CA ALA A 55 -15.54 19.90 -1.49
C ALA A 55 -16.18 19.17 -0.29
N LEU A 56 -15.91 17.86 -0.13
CA LEU A 56 -16.53 17.01 0.89
C LEU A 56 -15.80 17.06 2.25
N VAL A 57 -14.63 17.67 2.27
CA VAL A 57 -13.67 17.64 3.38
C VAL A 57 -13.14 19.04 3.64
N ALA A 58 -12.54 19.25 4.81
CA ALA A 58 -11.85 20.49 5.11
C ALA A 58 -10.72 20.77 4.11
N TRP A 59 -10.53 22.05 3.76
CA TRP A 59 -9.60 22.50 2.73
C TRP A 59 -8.14 22.05 2.92
N TRP A 60 -7.73 21.79 4.17
CA TRP A 60 -6.38 21.34 4.53
C TRP A 60 -6.14 19.85 4.27
N TRP A 61 -7.20 19.04 4.22
CA TRP A 61 -7.06 17.59 4.13
C TRP A 61 -6.59 17.17 2.76
N THR A 62 -7.17 17.70 1.69
CA THR A 62 -6.78 17.36 0.31
C THR A 62 -5.29 17.56 0.04
N PRO A 63 -4.67 18.75 0.30
CA PRO A 63 -3.23 18.91 0.09
C PRO A 63 -2.40 17.99 1.01
N THR A 64 -2.84 17.76 2.25
CA THR A 64 -2.16 16.84 3.18
C THR A 64 -2.21 15.40 2.67
N ALA A 65 -3.36 14.94 2.20
CA ALA A 65 -3.57 13.60 1.65
C ALA A 65 -2.77 13.39 0.37
N THR A 66 -2.75 14.37 -0.54
CA THR A 66 -1.94 14.33 -1.76
C THR A 66 -0.45 14.19 -1.42
N VAL A 67 0.07 14.99 -0.47
CA VAL A 67 1.48 14.92 -0.06
C VAL A 67 1.80 13.59 0.62
N LEU A 68 0.96 13.15 1.56
CA LEU A 68 1.15 11.88 2.26
C LEU A 68 1.15 10.71 1.28
N MET A 69 0.24 10.69 0.31
CA MET A 69 0.07 9.56 -0.58
C MET A 69 1.08 9.57 -1.73
N PHE A 70 1.09 10.62 -2.52
CA PHE A 70 1.92 10.69 -3.72
C PHE A 70 3.37 11.08 -3.40
N GLY A 71 3.58 11.93 -2.40
CA GLY A 71 4.92 12.28 -1.93
C GLY A 71 5.67 11.07 -1.37
N SER A 72 5.00 10.22 -0.58
CA SER A 72 5.62 8.99 -0.07
C SER A 72 5.86 7.95 -1.16
N GLY A 73 4.96 7.82 -2.14
CA GLY A 73 5.14 6.96 -3.31
C GLY A 73 6.32 7.38 -4.19
N ILE A 74 6.50 8.69 -4.42
CA ILE A 74 7.66 9.23 -5.14
C ILE A 74 8.95 8.98 -4.36
N ALA A 75 8.95 9.23 -3.05
CA ALA A 75 10.12 8.96 -2.20
C ALA A 75 10.51 7.47 -2.22
N LEU A 76 9.54 6.57 -2.23
CA LEU A 76 9.75 5.13 -2.39
C LEU A 76 10.41 4.78 -3.72
N GLY A 77 9.98 5.41 -4.82
CA GLY A 77 10.61 5.27 -6.14
C GLY A 77 12.09 5.68 -6.12
N PHE A 78 12.42 6.84 -5.55
CA PHE A 78 13.80 7.30 -5.42
C PHE A 78 14.65 6.41 -4.50
N ALA A 79 14.07 5.85 -3.45
CA ALA A 79 14.76 4.94 -2.54
C ALA A 79 15.23 3.66 -3.23
N SER A 80 14.57 3.24 -4.32
CA SER A 80 15.00 2.08 -5.13
C SER A 80 16.41 2.22 -5.72
N PHE A 81 16.94 3.46 -5.80
CA PHE A 81 18.30 3.75 -6.26
C PHE A 81 19.33 3.90 -5.13
N ARG A 82 18.89 4.10 -3.88
CA ARG A 82 19.77 4.42 -2.73
C ARG A 82 20.14 3.20 -1.87
N GLY A 83 19.46 2.07 -2.03
CA GLY A 83 19.77 0.79 -1.36
C GLY A 83 18.63 0.23 -0.51
N ALA A 84 18.80 -1.03 -0.05
CA ALA A 84 17.74 -1.82 0.58
C ALA A 84 17.18 -1.18 1.88
N VAL A 85 18.06 -0.61 2.72
CA VAL A 85 17.66 0.05 3.98
C VAL A 85 16.75 1.26 3.72
N TRP A 86 17.10 2.08 2.73
CA TRP A 86 16.30 3.24 2.35
C TRP A 86 14.95 2.81 1.77
N MET A 87 14.96 1.78 0.93
CA MET A 87 13.76 1.21 0.33
C MET A 87 12.77 0.70 1.38
N GLN A 88 13.23 -0.06 2.37
CA GLN A 88 12.40 -0.54 3.48
C GLN A 88 11.86 0.60 4.36
N ARG A 89 12.67 1.62 4.63
CA ARG A 89 12.24 2.80 5.40
C ARG A 89 11.16 3.58 4.67
N THR A 90 11.36 3.92 3.40
CA THR A 90 10.35 4.66 2.62
C THR A 90 9.10 3.83 2.39
N ALA A 91 9.22 2.51 2.25
CA ALA A 91 8.08 1.61 2.11
C ALA A 91 7.24 1.56 3.40
N THR A 92 7.91 1.55 4.56
CA THR A 92 7.27 1.68 5.87
C THR A 92 6.55 3.02 5.99
N VAL A 93 7.21 4.13 5.62
CA VAL A 93 6.60 5.47 5.66
C VAL A 93 5.38 5.54 4.75
N ASN A 94 5.46 4.98 3.54
CA ASN A 94 4.34 4.94 2.59
C ASN A 94 3.14 4.16 3.13
N ALA A 95 3.38 2.98 3.71
CA ALA A 95 2.32 2.16 4.32
C ALA A 95 1.62 2.92 5.46
N LEU A 96 2.40 3.52 6.36
CA LEU A 96 1.84 4.30 7.47
C LEU A 96 1.14 5.58 7.00
N ALA A 97 1.69 6.26 5.99
CA ALA A 97 1.10 7.48 5.43
C ALA A 97 -0.31 7.23 4.90
N TYR A 98 -0.56 6.07 4.28
CA TYR A 98 -1.91 5.70 3.85
C TYR A 98 -2.88 5.60 5.04
N VAL A 99 -2.50 4.85 6.08
CA VAL A 99 -3.37 4.66 7.26
C VAL A 99 -3.64 6.01 7.96
N VAL A 100 -2.61 6.85 8.12
CA VAL A 100 -2.75 8.19 8.71
C VAL A 100 -3.65 9.07 7.85
N MET A 101 -3.47 9.06 6.53
CA MET A 101 -4.31 9.83 5.60
C MET A 101 -5.79 9.45 5.74
N VAL A 102 -6.12 8.15 5.75
CA VAL A 102 -7.51 7.68 5.91
C VAL A 102 -8.04 8.03 7.30
N ALA A 103 -7.23 7.90 8.36
CA ALA A 103 -7.64 8.30 9.70
C ALA A 103 -7.94 9.81 9.79
N LEU A 104 -7.12 10.66 9.17
CA LEU A 104 -7.34 12.10 9.11
C LEU A 104 -8.61 12.47 8.34
N TRP A 105 -9.06 11.63 7.41
CA TRP A 105 -10.29 11.88 6.66
C TRP A 105 -11.52 11.92 7.59
N PHE A 106 -11.59 11.04 8.60
CA PHE A 106 -12.70 11.05 9.55
C PHE A 106 -12.81 12.36 10.35
N VAL A 107 -11.69 13.04 10.57
CA VAL A 107 -11.65 14.34 11.25
C VAL A 107 -11.96 15.50 10.30
N ALA A 108 -11.57 15.35 9.04
CA ALA A 108 -11.75 16.38 8.02
C ALA A 108 -13.12 16.36 7.33
N TRP A 109 -13.89 15.29 7.47
CA TRP A 109 -15.17 15.14 6.80
C TRP A 109 -16.22 16.14 7.31
N ASN A 110 -16.87 16.84 6.37
CA ASN A 110 -17.85 17.89 6.69
C ASN A 110 -19.29 17.36 6.86
N GLY A 111 -19.50 16.04 6.88
CA GLY A 111 -20.82 15.41 7.00
C GLY A 111 -21.63 15.38 5.69
N THR A 112 -21.06 15.85 4.58
CA THR A 112 -21.67 15.80 3.26
C THR A 112 -21.60 14.40 2.67
N GLN A 113 -22.69 13.95 2.05
CA GLN A 113 -22.79 12.63 1.43
C GLN A 113 -22.59 12.70 -0.09
N ILE A 114 -22.21 11.58 -0.69
CA ILE A 114 -22.09 11.40 -2.15
C ILE A 114 -23.14 10.40 -2.67
N PRO A 115 -23.53 10.51 -3.95
CA PRO A 115 -24.34 9.50 -4.63
C PRO A 115 -23.75 8.08 -4.52
N GLN A 116 -24.61 7.06 -4.47
CA GLN A 116 -24.22 5.67 -4.21
C GLN A 116 -23.29 5.05 -5.29
N ASP A 117 -23.34 5.56 -6.51
CA ASP A 117 -22.52 5.14 -7.65
C ASP A 117 -21.08 5.69 -7.57
N HIS A 118 -20.82 6.66 -6.68
CA HIS A 118 -19.51 7.26 -6.49
C HIS A 118 -18.75 6.63 -5.31
N SER A 119 -17.42 6.67 -5.40
CA SER A 119 -16.52 6.20 -4.34
C SER A 119 -15.47 7.27 -4.07
N LEU A 120 -14.94 7.31 -2.85
CA LEU A 120 -13.82 8.19 -2.56
C LEU A 120 -12.56 7.67 -3.27
N TRP A 121 -11.81 8.58 -3.89
CA TRP A 121 -10.64 8.25 -4.71
C TRP A 121 -9.61 7.36 -3.98
N PHE A 122 -9.46 7.53 -2.67
CA PHE A 122 -8.46 6.82 -1.88
C PHE A 122 -8.85 5.37 -1.51
N THR A 123 -10.08 4.93 -1.81
CA THR A 123 -10.51 3.55 -1.50
C THR A 123 -10.01 2.52 -2.51
N ALA A 124 -9.51 2.95 -3.66
CA ALA A 124 -8.84 2.08 -4.62
C ALA A 124 -7.37 1.75 -4.23
N PHE A 125 -6.81 2.48 -3.26
CA PHE A 125 -5.40 2.40 -2.89
C PHE A 125 -4.96 1.41 -1.80
N PRO A 126 -5.83 0.79 -0.97
CA PRO A 126 -5.37 -0.11 0.11
C PRO A 126 -4.40 -1.17 -0.38
N GLY A 127 -4.64 -1.72 -1.58
CA GLY A 127 -3.77 -2.72 -2.21
C GLY A 127 -2.37 -2.19 -2.49
N LEU A 128 -2.25 -0.99 -3.08
CA LEU A 128 -0.95 -0.37 -3.36
C LEU A 128 -0.16 -0.03 -2.10
N ALA A 129 -0.84 0.52 -1.08
CA ALA A 129 -0.23 0.78 0.22
C ALA A 129 0.26 -0.53 0.88
N SER A 130 -0.49 -1.61 0.71
CA SER A 130 -0.14 -2.92 1.26
C SER A 130 0.98 -3.62 0.50
N LEU A 131 1.11 -3.38 -0.80
CA LEU A 131 2.29 -3.81 -1.57
C LEU A 131 3.56 -3.11 -1.05
N ALA A 132 3.48 -1.82 -0.71
CA ALA A 132 4.60 -1.13 -0.04
C ALA A 132 4.88 -1.76 1.34
N ALA A 133 3.86 -2.07 2.13
CA ALA A 133 4.03 -2.78 3.40
C ALA A 133 4.71 -4.16 3.23
N ALA A 134 4.40 -4.89 2.16
CA ALA A 134 5.02 -6.17 1.83
C ALA A 134 6.51 -6.06 1.47
N VAL A 135 6.94 -4.93 0.92
CA VAL A 135 8.36 -4.63 0.67
C VAL A 135 9.12 -4.39 1.98
N ALA A 136 8.46 -3.80 2.97
CA ALA A 136 9.10 -3.39 4.22
C ALA A 136 9.03 -4.44 5.35
N TRP A 137 7.93 -5.18 5.43
CA TRP A 137 7.59 -5.97 6.61
C TRP A 137 7.46 -7.46 6.29
N ARG A 138 7.49 -8.28 7.34
CA ARG A 138 7.20 -9.72 7.24
C ARG A 138 5.79 -9.94 6.69
N PRO A 139 5.54 -11.02 5.91
CA PRO A 139 4.26 -11.27 5.24
C PRO A 139 3.03 -11.14 6.16
N ARG A 140 3.11 -11.67 7.39
CA ARG A 140 2.03 -11.58 8.38
C ARG A 140 1.64 -10.13 8.72
N ARG A 141 2.62 -9.22 8.85
CA ARG A 141 2.35 -7.80 9.15
C ARG A 141 1.80 -7.05 7.95
N ALA A 142 2.30 -7.33 6.75
CA ALA A 142 1.76 -6.77 5.52
C ALA A 142 0.29 -7.18 5.31
N PHE A 143 -0.06 -8.42 5.67
CA PHE A 143 -1.43 -8.90 5.61
C PHE A 143 -2.36 -8.19 6.61
N VAL A 144 -1.90 -8.02 7.86
CA VAL A 144 -2.65 -7.25 8.87
C VAL A 144 -2.86 -5.80 8.43
N HIS A 145 -1.82 -5.18 7.85
CA HIS A 145 -1.95 -3.85 7.27
C HIS A 145 -2.99 -3.80 6.15
N MET A 146 -2.98 -4.80 5.25
CA MET A 146 -3.96 -4.87 4.17
C MET A 146 -5.38 -4.92 4.69
N ILE A 147 -5.65 -5.78 5.67
CA ILE A 147 -6.97 -5.88 6.30
C ILE A 147 -7.36 -4.53 6.91
N LEU A 148 -6.47 -3.91 7.69
CA LEU A 148 -6.74 -2.62 8.33
C LEU A 148 -6.99 -1.51 7.30
N ALA A 149 -6.16 -1.41 6.27
CA ALA A 149 -6.26 -0.43 5.20
C ALA A 149 -7.57 -0.57 4.41
N VAL A 150 -7.95 -1.81 4.08
CA VAL A 150 -9.22 -2.10 3.39
C VAL A 150 -10.40 -1.75 4.29
N LEU A 151 -10.42 -2.20 5.55
CA LEU A 151 -11.52 -1.90 6.47
C LEU A 151 -11.71 -0.40 6.64
N LEU A 152 -10.63 0.36 6.87
CA LEU A 152 -10.71 1.82 7.00
C LEU A 152 -11.26 2.47 5.73
N ALA A 153 -10.76 2.10 4.55
CA ALA A 153 -11.26 2.60 3.28
C ALA A 153 -12.75 2.29 3.08
N GLN A 154 -13.17 1.06 3.33
CA GLN A 154 -14.57 0.66 3.19
C GLN A 154 -15.48 1.37 4.19
N CYS A 155 -15.03 1.58 5.43
CA CYS A 155 -15.75 2.41 6.40
C CYS A 155 -15.95 3.85 5.91
N THR A 156 -14.93 4.49 5.33
CA THR A 156 -15.09 5.85 4.78
C THR A 156 -16.09 5.91 3.64
N ASN A 157 -16.05 4.92 2.71
CA ASN A 157 -17.02 4.81 1.63
C ASN A 157 -18.44 4.58 2.15
N HIS A 158 -18.60 3.75 3.18
CA HIS A 158 -19.90 3.46 3.76
C HIS A 158 -20.51 4.68 4.44
N LEU A 159 -19.72 5.45 5.18
CA LEU A 159 -20.19 6.64 5.89
C LEU A 159 -20.59 7.78 4.97
N VAL A 160 -19.87 7.97 3.86
CA VAL A 160 -20.14 9.06 2.92
C VAL A 160 -21.28 8.74 1.96
N ARG A 161 -21.62 7.46 1.77
CA ARG A 161 -22.73 7.04 0.89
C ARG A 161 -24.04 7.10 1.65
N ASP A 162 -25.05 7.65 1.00
CA ASP A 162 -26.40 7.69 1.54
C ASP A 162 -27.08 6.31 1.33
N ALA A 163 -26.76 5.35 2.20
CA ALA A 163 -27.26 3.97 2.15
C ALA A 163 -28.09 3.65 3.41
N PRO A 164 -29.26 2.97 3.30
CA PRO A 164 -30.03 2.55 4.47
C PRO A 164 -29.18 1.64 5.38
N PHE A 165 -29.11 1.98 6.67
CA PHE A 165 -28.27 1.41 7.74
C PHE A 165 -28.37 -0.12 8.01
N GLY A 166 -28.97 -0.92 7.12
CA GLY A 166 -29.35 -2.30 7.41
C GLY A 166 -28.60 -3.44 6.70
N TYR A 167 -27.91 -3.21 5.57
CA TYR A 167 -27.65 -4.32 4.64
C TYR A 167 -26.20 -4.79 4.42
N PHE A 168 -25.16 -4.05 4.85
CA PHE A 168 -23.80 -4.31 4.33
C PHE A 168 -22.69 -4.63 5.36
N LEU A 169 -22.90 -4.45 6.67
CA LEU A 169 -21.84 -4.80 7.63
C LEU A 169 -21.65 -6.32 7.81
N ALA A 170 -22.76 -7.09 7.78
CA ALA A 170 -22.72 -8.54 7.95
C ALA A 170 -22.14 -9.28 6.72
N PRO A 171 -22.49 -8.92 5.46
CA PRO A 171 -21.85 -9.51 4.28
C PRO A 171 -20.35 -9.19 4.18
N ASP A 172 -19.92 -7.96 4.50
CA ASP A 172 -18.51 -7.57 4.42
C ASP A 172 -17.64 -8.29 5.46
N LEU A 173 -18.16 -8.45 6.69
CA LEU A 173 -17.47 -9.23 7.72
C LEU A 173 -17.46 -10.73 7.39
N ALA A 174 -18.55 -11.27 6.83
CA ALA A 174 -18.60 -12.66 6.39
C ALA A 174 -17.65 -12.94 5.23
N PHE A 175 -17.54 -12.02 4.27
CA PHE A 175 -16.62 -12.13 3.13
C PHE A 175 -15.16 -12.06 3.59
N ALA A 176 -14.82 -11.12 4.47
CA ALA A 176 -13.48 -11.01 5.06
C ALA A 176 -13.08 -12.27 5.85
N PHE A 177 -14.03 -12.91 6.54
CA PHE A 177 -13.77 -14.15 7.28
C PHE A 177 -13.58 -15.36 6.36
N VAL A 178 -14.40 -15.50 5.30
CA VAL A 178 -14.37 -16.65 4.37
C VAL A 178 -13.07 -16.71 3.57
N PHE A 179 -12.50 -15.57 3.17
CA PHE A 179 -11.24 -15.51 2.41
C PHE A 179 -9.97 -15.46 3.27
N SER A 180 -10.11 -15.62 4.59
CA SER A 180 -8.98 -15.59 5.54
C SER A 180 -8.38 -16.96 5.88
N ARG A 181 -8.83 -18.03 5.19
CA ARG A 181 -8.23 -19.38 5.27
C ARG A 181 -7.46 -19.75 4.03
#